data_AF-A0A397TQD3-F1
#
_entry.id   AF-A0A397TQD3-F1
#
_cell.length_a   1.000
_cell.length_b   1.000
_cell.length_c   1.000
_cell.angle_alpha   90.00
_cell.angle_beta   90.00
_cell.angle_gamma   90.00
#
_symmetry.space_group_name_H-M   'P 1'
#
loop_
_entity.id
_entity.type
_entity.pdbx_description
1 polymer ?
#
loop_
_entity_poly.entity_id
_entity_poly.type
_entity_poly.pdbx_seq_one_letter_code
_entity_poly.pdbx_strand_id
1 'polypeptide(L)' 'MEKYKEAIIDLTKLLNLEPNSKFALRCLGEFYHLTKEAIIDLAKLLGIEPSEEIDESLNKKL' A
#
# COMPACT_ATOMS: atom_id res chain seq x y z
N MET A 1 10.55 -9.08 -0.32
CA MET A 1 9.09 -8.84 -0.18
C MET A 1 8.55 -9.30 1.17
N GLU A 2 8.95 -10.44 1.72
CA GLU A 2 8.49 -10.91 3.04
C GLU A 2 8.76 -9.90 4.18
N LYS A 3 9.98 -9.34 4.25
CA LYS A 3 10.33 -8.29 5.21
C LYS A 3 9.43 -7.05 5.17
N TYR A 4 8.90 -6.70 3.99
CA TYR A 4 7.96 -5.59 3.86
C TYR A 4 6.58 -5.94 4.42
N LYS A 5 6.11 -7.17 4.18
CA LYS A 5 4.85 -7.67 4.76
C LYS A 5 4.95 -7.72 6.29
N GLU A 6 6.06 -8.23 6.82
CA GLU A 6 6.34 -8.25 8.26
C GLU A 6 6.37 -6.83 8.85
N ALA A 7 7.07 -5.90 8.19
CA ALA A 7 7.11 -4.50 8.61
C ALA A 7 5.71 -3.86 8.64
N ILE A 8 4.87 -4.10 7.63
CA ILE A 8 3.48 -3.62 7.61
C ILE A 8 2.70 -4.21 8.79
N ILE A 9 2.81 -5.52 9.05
CA ILE A 9 2.14 -6.19 10.17
C ILE A 9 2.55 -5.57 11.51
N ASP A 10 3.85 -5.34 11.72
CA ASP A 10 4.35 -4.78 12.97
C ASP A 10 3.97 -3.31 13.15
N LEU A 11 3.95 -2.52 12.07
CA LEU A 11 3.44 -1.15 12.09
C LEU A 11 1.92 -1.11 12.38
N THR A 12 1.14 -2.03 11.83
CA THR A 12 -0.30 -2.15 12.14
C THR A 12 -0.52 -2.53 13.60
N LYS A 13 0.26 -3.47 14.16
CA LYS A 13 0.22 -3.77 15.60
C LYS A 13 0.57 -2.54 16.43
N LEU A 14 1.56 -1.75 16.02
CA LEU A 14 1.92 -0.51 16.70
C LEU A 14 0.76 0.48 16.69
N LEU A 15 0.05 0.65 15.58
CA LEU A 15 -1.14 1.51 15.52
C LEU A 15 -2.32 1.01 16.38
N ASN A 16 -2.44 -0.30 16.60
CA ASN A 16 -3.45 -0.82 17.54
C ASN A 16 -3.15 -0.43 19.00
N LEU A 17 -1.87 -0.24 19.34
CA LEU A 17 -1.42 0.16 20.68
C LEU A 17 -1.32 1.69 20.82
N GLU A 18 -0.83 2.37 19.80
CA GLU A 18 -0.66 3.81 19.70
C GLU A 18 -1.24 4.33 18.37
N PRO A 19 -2.56 4.58 18.31
CA PRO A 19 -3.24 4.94 17.06
C PRO A 19 -2.71 6.20 16.38
N ASN A 20 -2.11 7.10 17.14
CA ASN A 20 -1.57 8.38 16.67
C ASN A 20 -0.05 8.36 16.49
N SER A 21 0.57 7.17 16.45
CA SER A 21 2.00 7.03 16.22
C SER A 21 2.37 7.59 14.84
N LYS A 22 2.90 8.83 14.83
CA LYS A 22 3.29 9.53 13.60
C LYS A 22 4.29 8.74 12.78
N PHE A 23 5.16 7.99 13.46
CA PHE A 23 6.12 7.11 12.81
C PHE A 23 5.42 6.00 12.01
N ALA A 24 4.49 5.28 12.65
CA ALA A 24 3.79 4.18 12.00
C ALA A 24 2.90 4.65 10.85
N LEU A 25 2.18 5.76 11.04
CA LEU A 25 1.37 6.38 9.98
C LEU A 25 2.21 6.82 8.79
N ARG A 26 3.37 7.46 9.02
CA ARG A 26 4.27 7.89 7.95
C ARG A 26 4.81 6.69 7.15
N CYS A 27 5.33 5.68 7.84
CA CYS A 27 5.90 4.51 7.18
C CYS A 27 4.84 3.73 6.37
N LEU A 28 3.63 3.54 6.91
CA LEU A 28 2.56 2.91 6.14
C LEU A 28 2.15 3.76 4.94
N GLY A 29 2.05 5.09 5.10
CA GLY A 29 1.75 6.00 3.99
C GLY A 29 2.77 5.90 2.85
N GLU A 30 4.07 5.83 3.17
CA GLU A 30 5.14 5.62 2.19
C GLU A 30 4.99 4.27 1.47
N PHE A 31 4.66 3.18 2.19
CA PHE A 31 4.42 1.88 1.57
C PHE A 31 3.22 1.88 0.63
N TYR A 32 2.11 2.51 1.04
CA TYR A 32 0.93 2.63 0.18
C TYR A 32 1.23 3.47 -1.07
N HIS A 33 1.99 4.57 -0.92
CA HIS A 33 2.38 5.40 -2.06
C HIS A 33 3.23 4.63 -3.07
N LEU A 34 4.28 3.93 -2.61
CA LEU A 34 5.13 3.11 -3.48
C LEU A 34 4.34 1.98 -4.16
N THR A 35 3.40 1.37 -3.44
CA THR A 35 2.54 0.32 -4.01
C THR A 35 1.62 0.90 -5.09
N LYS A 36 1.01 2.06 -4.83
CA LYS A 36 0.17 2.77 -5.81
C LYS A 36 0.96 3.15 -7.07
N GLU A 37 2.18 3.67 -6.93
CA GLU A 37 3.05 3.98 -8.06
C GLU A 37 3.38 2.73 -8.88
N ALA A 38 3.77 1.63 -8.23
CA ALA A 38 4.05 0.37 -8.91
C ALA A 38 2.82 -0.16 -9.67
N ILE A 39 1.62 -0.04 -9.10
CA ILE A 39 0.36 -0.42 -9.75
C ILE A 39 0.10 0.45 -10.99
N ILE A 40 0.30 1.77 -10.88
CA ILE A 40 0.14 2.71 -12.00
C ILE A 40 1.10 2.37 -13.13
N ASP A 41 2.37 2.09 -12.82
CA ASP A 41 3.37 1.76 -13.82
C ASP A 41 3.08 0.42 -14.51
N LEU A 42 2.60 -0.58 -13.76
CA LEU A 42 2.12 -1.83 -14.32
C LEU A 42 0.87 -1.63 -15.20
N ALA A 43 -0.07 -0.79 -14.80
CA ALA A 43 -1.27 -0.47 -15.58
C ALA A 43 -0.89 0.16 -16.93
N LYS A 44 0.01 1.15 -16.92
CA LYS A 44 0.56 1.76 -18.14
C LYS A 44 1.23 0.73 -19.05
N LEU A 45 2.03 -0.18 -18.49
CA LEU A 45 2.69 -1.24 -19.25
C LEU A 45 1.68 -2.17 -19.94
N LEU A 46 0.53 -2.41 -19.31
CA LEU A 46 -0.57 -3.22 -19.83
C LEU A 46 -1.54 -2.43 -20.73
N GLY A 47 -1.28 -1.14 -20.99
CA GLY A 47 -2.16 -0.28 -21.78
C GLY A 47 -3.50 0.04 -21.11
N ILE A 48 -3.56 -0.09 -19.77
CA ILE A 48 -4.73 0.24 -18.95
C ILE A 48 -4.61 1.69 -18.51
N GLU A 49 -5.68 2.47 -18.68
CA GLU A 49 -5.72 3.86 -18.22
C GLU A 49 -5.74 3.91 -16.68
N PRO A 50 -4.75 4.56 -16.03
CA PRO A 50 -4.71 4.64 -14.58
C PRO A 50 -5.85 5.50 -14.01
N SER A 51 -6.86 4.89 -13.40
CA SER A 51 -7.91 5.61 -12.67
C SER A 51 -7.69 5.52 -11.15
N GLU A 52 -8.24 6.46 -10.38
CA GLU A 52 -8.24 6.36 -8.90
C GLU A 52 -8.90 5.07 -8.39
N GLU A 53 -9.72 4.43 -9.23
CA GLU A 53 -10.51 3.23 -8.94
C GLU A 53 -9.72 1.90 -9.10
N ILE A 54 -8.49 1.95 -9.64
CA ILE A 54 -7.67 0.74 -9.85
C ILE A 54 -7.38 0.01 -8.53
N ASP A 55 -7.27 0.74 -7.43
CA ASP A 55 -6.99 0.20 -6.09
C ASP A 55 -8.11 -0.75 -5.61
N GLU A 56 -9.37 -0.49 -5.98
CA GLU A 56 -10.50 -1.34 -5.58
C GLU A 56 -10.73 -2.51 -6.55
N SER A 57 -10.42 -2.32 -7.84
CA SER A 57 -10.64 -3.33 -8.88
C SER A 57 -9.65 -4.49 -8.81
N LEU A 58 -8.41 -4.25 -8.37
CA LEU A 58 -7.39 -5.30 -8.19
C LEU A 58 -7.62 -6.16 -6.93
N ASN A 59 -8.15 -5.56 -5.86
CA ASN A 59 -8.44 -6.28 -4.60
C ASN A 59 -9.64 -7.23 -4.70
N LYS A 60 -10.48 -7.14 -5.74
CA LYS A 60 -11.62 -8.05 -5.97
C LYS A 60 -11.29 -9.30 -6.79
N LYS A 61 -10.04 -9.43 -7.28
CA LYS A 61 -9.60 -10.55 -8.15
C LYS A 61 -8.58 -11.50 -7.53
N LEU A 62 -8.20 -11.28 -6.27
CA LEU A 62 -7.37 -12.17 -5.45
C LEU A 62 -8.18 -12.67 -4.26
#